data_AF-A0A3A5WHB7-F1
#
_entry.id   AF-A0A3A5WHB7-F1
#
_cell.length_a   1.000
_cell.length_b   1.000
_cell.length_c   1.000
_cell.angle_alpha   90.00
_cell.angle_beta   90.00
_cell.angle_gamma   90.00
#
_symmetry.space_group_name_H-M   'P 1'
#
loop_
_entity.id
_entity.type
_entity.pdbx_description
1 polymer ?
#
loop_
_entity_poly.entity_id
_entity_poly.type
_entity_poly.pdbx_seq_one_letter_code
_entity_poly.pdbx_strand_id
1 'polypeptide(L)'
;MGFVQKWFGFNGWKELSTRGSILATVAYRVFFVVGLAAAIIVYSYALGGEDPSLGYITVVGVLWFLVFQSIVNLVFVNGSR
;
A
#
# COMPACT_ATOMS: atom_id res chain seq x y z
N MET A 1 -7.49 18.14 12.66
CA MET A 1 -6.80 17.44 11.55
C MET A 1 -7.75 17.32 10.39
N GLY A 2 -7.28 17.60 9.17
CA GLY A 2 -8.09 17.39 7.98
C GLY A 2 -8.34 15.90 7.73
N PHE A 3 -9.41 15.59 6.99
CA PHE A 3 -9.76 14.23 6.57
C PHE A 3 -8.57 13.48 5.97
N VAL A 4 -7.81 14.13 5.08
CA VAL A 4 -6.64 13.55 4.41
C VAL A 4 -5.56 13.13 5.42
N GLN A 5 -5.23 13.96 6.41
CA GLN A 5 -4.19 13.62 7.38
C GLN A 5 -4.57 12.43 8.26
N LYS A 6 -5.86 12.32 8.61
CA LYS A 6 -6.39 11.18 9.35
C LYS A 6 -6.47 9.93 8.47
N TRP A 7 -6.77 10.08 7.19
CA TRP A 7 -6.87 8.99 6.22
C TRP A 7 -5.50 8.45 5.75
N PHE A 8 -4.43 9.23 5.89
CA PHE A 8 -3.06 8.75 5.67
C PHE A 8 -2.37 8.26 6.96
N GLY A 9 -3.07 8.23 8.10
CA GLY A 9 -2.55 7.69 9.35
C GLY A 9 -1.34 8.44 9.91
N PHE A 10 -1.12 9.71 9.54
CA PHE A 10 0.11 10.46 9.85
C PHE A 10 0.45 10.54 11.35
N ASN A 11 -0.54 10.41 12.25
CA ASN A 11 -0.28 10.35 13.69
C ASN A 11 0.39 9.04 14.12
N GLY A 12 -0.11 7.91 13.63
CA GLY A 12 0.51 6.61 13.93
C GLY A 12 1.96 6.55 13.45
N TRP A 13 2.28 7.20 12.33
CA TRP A 13 3.66 7.35 11.86
C TRP A 13 4.53 8.23 12.75
N LYS A 14 3.96 9.27 13.38
CA LYS A 14 4.67 10.19 14.28
C LYS A 14 4.89 9.62 15.68
N GLU A 15 4.05 8.69 16.11
CA GLU A 15 4.16 8.02 17.41
C GLU A 15 5.19 6.89 17.42
N LEU A 16 5.70 6.47 16.25
CA LEU A 16 6.76 5.48 16.15
C LEU A 16 8.10 6.04 16.65
N SER A 17 8.78 5.27 17.50
CA SER A 17 10.19 5.52 17.84
C SER A 17 11.08 5.52 16.59
N THR A 18 12.26 6.14 16.63
CA THR A 18 13.18 6.23 15.47
C THR A 18 13.46 4.87 14.83
N ARG A 19 13.67 3.82 15.64
CA ARG A 19 13.87 2.45 15.14
C ARG A 19 12.58 1.85 14.56
N GLY A 20 11.44 2.09 15.19
CA GLY A 20 10.12 1.65 14.70
C GLY A 20 9.73 2.31 13.38
N SER A 21 10.05 3.60 13.19
CA SER A 21 9.79 4.35 11.97
C SER A 21 10.57 3.79 10.76
N ILE A 22 11.84 3.43 10.97
CA ILE A 22 12.67 2.81 9.92
C ILE A 22 12.09 1.44 9.53
N LEU A 23 11.81 0.58 10.50
CA LEU A 23 11.24 -0.76 10.23
C LEU A 23 9.87 -0.67 9.55
N ALA A 24 8.99 0.22 10.01
CA ALA A 24 7.68 0.44 9.39
C ALA A 24 7.81 0.96 7.96
N THR A 25 8.78 1.84 7.70
CA THR A 25 9.04 2.36 6.34
C THR A 25 9.56 1.26 5.41
N VAL A 26 10.47 0.41 5.89
CA VAL A 26 10.98 -0.72 5.10
C VAL A 26 9.86 -1.73 4.83
N ALA A 27 9.12 -2.11 5.87
CA ALA A 27 7.98 -3.02 5.74
C ALA A 27 6.94 -2.48 4.75
N TYR A 28 6.55 -1.21 4.88
CA TYR A 28 5.63 -0.55 3.96
C TYR A 28 6.08 -0.68 2.51
N ARG A 29 7.35 -0.39 2.22
CA ARG A 29 7.90 -0.45 0.85
C ARG A 29 7.90 -1.88 0.31
N VAL A 30 8.34 -2.84 1.13
CA VAL A 30 8.41 -4.25 0.72
C VAL A 30 7.01 -4.80 0.45
N PHE A 31 6.06 -4.63 1.38
CA PHE A 31 4.69 -5.14 1.19
C PHE A 31 3.97 -4.47 0.03
N PHE A 32 4.18 -3.17 -0.20
CA PHE A 32 3.61 -2.49 -1.35
C PHE A 32 4.09 -3.10 -2.67
N VAL A 33 5.41 -3.27 -2.83
CA VAL A 33 6.02 -3.81 -4.04
C VAL A 33 5.63 -5.27 -4.26
N VAL A 34 5.67 -6.09 -3.20
CA VAL A 34 5.30 -7.51 -3.27
C VAL A 34 3.82 -7.67 -3.65
N GLY A 35 2.93 -6.89 -3.04
CA GLY A 35 1.50 -6.94 -3.37
C GLY A 35 1.20 -6.44 -4.79
N LEU A 36 1.90 -5.40 -5.25
CA LEU A 36 1.77 -4.91 -6.63
C LEU A 36 2.26 -5.96 -7.64
N ALA A 37 3.42 -6.58 -7.36
CA ALA A 37 3.95 -7.65 -8.19
C ALA A 37 2.98 -8.83 -8.26
N ALA A 38 2.40 -9.24 -7.13
CA ALA A 38 1.39 -10.28 -7.09
C ALA A 38 0.15 -9.92 -7.93
N ALA A 39 -0.36 -8.69 -7.82
CA ALA A 39 -1.51 -8.23 -8.60
C ALA A 39 -1.26 -8.24 -10.12
N ILE A 40 -0.04 -7.88 -10.54
CA ILE A 40 0.37 -7.92 -11.96
C ILE A 40 0.54 -9.37 -12.43
N ILE A 41 1.20 -10.23 -11.66
CA ILE A 41 1.40 -11.64 -12.01
C ILE A 41 0.07 -12.37 -12.14
N VAL A 42 -0.87 -12.14 -11.22
CA VAL A 42 -2.20 -12.75 -11.25
C VAL A 42 -2.94 -12.43 -12.54
N TYR A 43 -2.81 -11.21 -13.08
CA TYR A 43 -3.37 -10.87 -14.38
C TYR A 43 -2.80 -11.74 -15.50
N SER A 44 -1.47 -11.80 -15.61
CA SER A 44 -0.79 -12.57 -16.66
C SER A 44 -1.15 -14.06 -16.60
N TYR A 45 -1.27 -14.64 -15.40
CA TYR A 45 -1.65 -16.05 -15.25
C TYR A 45 -3.14 -16.32 -15.47
N ALA A 46 -4.03 -15.43 -15.03
CA ALA A 46 -5.48 -15.65 -15.10
C ALA A 46 -6.07 -15.36 -16.49
N LEU A 47 -5.46 -14.44 -17.26
CA LEU A 47 -6.02 -13.95 -18.53
C LEU A 47 -5.28 -14.44 -19.78
N GLY A 48 -4.48 -15.51 -19.66
CA GLY A 48 -3.97 -16.24 -20.82
C GLY A 48 -2.56 -15.90 -21.27
N GLY A 49 -1.73 -15.32 -20.40
CA GLY A 49 -0.28 -15.20 -20.62
C GLY A 49 0.17 -14.02 -21.48
N GLU A 50 -0.74 -13.14 -21.90
CA GLU A 50 -0.35 -11.90 -22.58
C GLU A 50 0.26 -10.90 -21.60
N ASP A 51 1.27 -10.15 -22.09
CA ASP A 51 1.88 -9.08 -21.31
C ASP A 51 0.84 -7.99 -20.99
N PRO A 52 0.75 -7.54 -19.73
CA PRO A 52 -0.21 -6.53 -19.35
C PRO A 52 0.07 -5.21 -20.08
N SER A 53 -0.97 -4.64 -20.70
CA SER A 53 -0.88 -3.33 -21.32
C SER A 53 -0.51 -2.25 -20.31
N LEU A 54 0.14 -1.18 -20.77
CA LEU A 54 0.49 -0.04 -19.91
C LEU A 54 -0.74 0.57 -19.21
N GLY A 55 -1.88 0.59 -19.90
CA GLY A 55 -3.16 1.03 -19.34
C GLY A 55 -3.61 0.15 -18.17
N TYR A 56 -3.52 -1.17 -18.32
CA TYR A 56 -3.84 -2.10 -17.25
C TYR A 56 -2.92 -1.92 -16.03
N ILE A 57 -1.60 -1.86 -16.25
CA ILE A 57 -0.62 -1.65 -15.17
C ILE A 57 -0.91 -0.35 -14.41
N THR A 58 -1.26 0.72 -15.13
CA THR A 58 -1.58 2.01 -14.53
C THR A 58 -2.83 1.93 -13.65
N VAL A 59 -3.90 1.32 -14.14
CA VAL A 59 -5.15 1.16 -13.38
C VAL A 59 -4.93 0.31 -12.14
N VAL A 60 -4.26 -0.83 -12.26
CA VAL A 60 -3.94 -1.71 -11.12
C VAL A 60 -3.03 -1.00 -10.13
N GLY A 61 -2.04 -0.25 -10.59
CA GLY A 61 -1.15 0.52 -9.72
C GLY A 61 -1.91 1.56 -8.88
N VAL A 62 -2.83 2.30 -9.50
CA VAL A 62 -3.67 3.28 -8.80
C VAL A 62 -4.61 2.60 -7.81
N LEU A 63 -5.32 1.54 -8.23
CA LEU A 63 -6.24 0.82 -7.35
C LEU A 63 -5.51 0.16 -6.18
N TRP A 64 -4.39 -0.50 -6.45
CA TRP A 64 -3.55 -1.12 -5.43
C TRP A 64 -3.03 -0.09 -4.44
N PHE A 65 -2.57 1.08 -4.92
CA PHE A 65 -2.18 2.19 -4.05
C PHE A 65 -3.31 2.61 -3.10
N LEU A 66 -4.53 2.80 -3.61
CA LEU A 66 -5.67 3.19 -2.78
C LEU A 66 -6.04 2.12 -1.75
N VAL A 67 -6.05 0.84 -2.15
CA VAL A 67 -6.33 -0.28 -1.25
C VAL A 67 -5.26 -0.40 -0.18
N PHE A 68 -3.99 -0.42 -0.57
CA PHE A 68 -2.86 -0.52 0.34
C PHE A 68 -2.82 0.65 1.32
N GLN A 69 -3.02 1.87 0.83
CA GLN A 69 -3.09 3.07 1.66
C GLN A 69 -4.23 2.99 2.68
N SER A 70 -5.38 2.43 2.28
CA SER A 70 -6.51 2.20 3.18
C SER A 70 -6.20 1.14 4.25
N ILE A 71 -5.54 0.03 3.89
CA ILE A 71 -5.13 -1.02 4.84
C ILE A 71 -4.14 -0.45 5.86
N VAL A 72 -3.10 0.23 5.39
CA VAL A 72 -2.08 0.86 6.25
C VAL A 72 -2.74 1.86 7.19
N ASN A 73 -3.68 2.65 6.69
CA ASN A 73 -4.43 3.58 7.52
C ASN A 73 -5.25 2.89 8.61
N LEU A 74 -5.91 1.76 8.32
CA LEU A 74 -6.64 0.99 9.33
C LEU A 74 -5.71 0.49 10.44
N VAL A 75 -4.51 0.01 10.08
CA VAL A 75 -3.50 -0.44 11.06
C VAL A 75 -3.09 0.71 11.98
N PHE A 76 -2.82 1.89 11.44
CA PHE A 76 -2.38 3.03 12.24
C PHE A 76 -3.49 3.74 13.00
N VAL A 77 -4.71 3.81 12.47
CA VAL A 77 -5.85 4.48 13.14
C VAL A 77 -6.48 3.60 14.22
N ASN A 78 -6.53 2.27 14.02
CA ASN A 78 -7.02 1.36 15.05
C ASN A 78 -5.93 0.94 16.04
N GLY A 79 -4.65 0.94 15.63
CA GLY A 79 -3.53 0.62 16.52
C GLY A 79 -3.09 1.77 17.45
N SER A 80 -3.52 3.01 17.19
CA SER A 80 -3.23 4.19 18.04
C SER A 80 -4.31 4.46 19.10
N ARG A 81 -5.24 3.52 19.33
CA ARG A 81 -6.28 3.57 20.37
C ARG A 81 -6.06 2.46 21.37
#